data_AF-A0A4P8RDK4-F1
#
_entry.id   AF-A0A4P8RDK4-F1
#
_cell.length_a   1.000
_cell.length_b   1.000
_cell.length_c   1.000
_cell.angle_alpha   90.00
_cell.angle_beta   90.00
_cell.angle_gamma   90.00
#
_symmetry.space_group_name_H-M   'P 1'
#
loop_
_entity.id
_entity.type
_entity.pdbx_description
1 polymer ?
#
loop_
_entity_poly.entity_id
_entity_poly.type
_entity_poly.pdbx_seq_one_letter_code
_entity_poly.pdbx_strand_id
1 'polypeptide(L)'
;MPDLANGRYVSQSDAVRAWWPAAREVLVEVAGEYGAWITEEQLAGRIQSATGISTRQDADEWMGTVLGKVAADAESRGEPRLASLCVRADLSVGDHPGAAPGATVQARERQAAEDRLACYRAFGATLPADGGRPQLTPRTSAARPPARQRTTTRREPARAARPAPTGGMREVTCTACFMVVPAAATCRECGEPLPV
;
A
#
# COMPACT_ATOMS: atom_id res chain seq x y z
N MET A 1 16.36 8.47 -14.76
CA MET A 1 17.49 9.40 -14.54
C MET A 1 16.96 10.57 -13.75
N PRO A 2 17.55 10.87 -12.58
CA PRO A 2 17.12 11.97 -11.74
C PRO A 2 17.51 13.33 -12.32
N ASP A 3 16.62 14.31 -12.19
CA ASP A 3 16.82 15.69 -12.63
C ASP A 3 16.19 16.67 -11.64
N LEU A 4 16.75 17.88 -11.58
CA LEU A 4 16.18 19.01 -10.86
C LEU A 4 15.04 19.64 -11.68
N ALA A 5 14.20 20.44 -11.03
CA ALA A 5 13.12 21.19 -11.69
C ALA A 5 13.57 22.08 -12.88
N ASN A 6 14.85 22.47 -12.94
CA ASN A 6 15.44 23.21 -14.07
C ASN A 6 15.99 22.31 -15.19
N GLY A 7 15.71 21.00 -15.16
CA GLY A 7 16.17 20.00 -16.12
C GLY A 7 17.64 19.59 -15.96
N ARG A 8 18.36 20.07 -14.95
CA ARG A 8 19.74 19.66 -14.71
C ARG A 8 19.79 18.25 -14.15
N TYR A 9 20.59 17.40 -14.78
CA TYR A 9 20.84 16.04 -14.35
C TYR A 9 21.46 15.99 -12.94
N VAL A 10 21.00 15.03 -12.15
CA VAL A 10 21.56 14.66 -10.84
C VAL A 10 21.94 13.18 -10.88
N SER A 11 23.13 12.84 -10.38
CA SER A 11 23.54 11.43 -10.31
C SER A 11 22.60 10.63 -9.39
N GLN A 12 22.43 9.33 -9.66
CA GLN A 12 21.60 8.48 -8.80
C GLN A 12 22.07 8.49 -7.34
N SER A 13 23.39 8.50 -7.13
CA SER A 13 23.99 8.56 -5.80
C SER A 13 23.67 9.85 -5.06
N ASP A 14 23.72 10.99 -5.74
CA ASP A 14 23.40 12.30 -5.15
C ASP A 14 21.90 12.45 -4.91
N ALA A 15 21.06 11.96 -5.84
CA ALA A 15 19.62 11.91 -5.67
C ALA A 15 19.25 11.08 -4.43
N VAL A 16 19.80 9.87 -4.29
CA VAL A 16 19.57 9.02 -3.11
C VAL A 16 20.04 9.70 -1.82
N ARG A 17 21.18 10.40 -1.83
CA ARG A 17 21.69 11.17 -0.67
C ARG A 17 20.72 12.26 -0.21
N ALA A 18 20.01 12.89 -1.15
CA ALA A 18 18.98 13.89 -0.86
C ALA A 18 17.62 13.27 -0.52
N TRP A 19 17.28 12.13 -1.12
CA TRP A 19 15.98 11.48 -0.94
C TRP A 19 15.83 10.78 0.40
N TRP A 20 16.86 10.12 0.94
CA TRP A 20 16.70 9.35 2.18
C TRP A 20 16.42 10.19 3.44
N PRO A 21 16.99 11.40 3.64
CA PRO A 21 16.61 12.24 4.78
C PRO A 21 15.16 12.71 4.66
N ALA A 22 14.74 13.13 3.46
CA ALA A 22 13.36 13.53 3.20
C ALA A 22 12.38 12.35 3.40
N ALA A 23 12.77 11.14 3.00
CA ALA A 23 11.99 9.93 3.23
C ALA A 23 11.78 9.69 4.74
N ARG A 24 12.84 9.86 5.54
CA ARG A 24 12.76 9.72 7.00
C ARG A 24 11.78 10.72 7.59
N GLU A 25 11.84 11.99 7.21
CA GLU A 25 10.91 13.03 7.70
C GLU A 25 9.45 12.65 7.44
N VAL A 26 9.14 12.23 6.20
CA VAL A 26 7.80 11.75 5.83
C VAL A 26 7.38 10.54 6.67
N LEU A 27 8.27 9.58 6.90
CA LEU A 27 7.96 8.38 7.68
C LEU A 27 7.75 8.69 9.17
N VAL A 28 8.47 9.66 9.74
CA VAL A 28 8.24 10.14 11.11
C VAL A 28 6.87 10.80 11.23
N GLU A 29 6.45 11.59 10.24
CA GLU A 29 5.10 12.15 10.22
C GLU A 29 4.03 11.05 10.17
N VAL A 30 4.20 10.04 9.31
CA VAL A 30 3.30 8.88 9.23
C VAL A 30 3.27 8.12 10.55
N ALA A 31 4.41 7.98 11.23
CA ALA A 31 4.50 7.35 12.55
C ALA A 31 3.75 8.13 13.64
N GLY A 32 3.42 9.41 13.42
CA GLY A 32 2.61 10.21 14.33
C GLY A 32 1.13 9.83 14.37
N GLU A 33 0.68 8.93 13.49
CA GLU A 33 -0.71 8.45 13.44
C GLU A 33 -0.78 6.93 13.62
N TYR A 34 -1.51 6.49 14.65
CA TYR A 34 -1.61 5.07 14.98
C TYR A 34 -2.33 4.29 13.86
N GLY A 35 -1.67 3.24 13.35
CA GLY A 35 -2.20 2.40 12.27
C GLY A 35 -1.99 2.98 10.87
N ALA A 36 -1.30 4.12 10.74
CA ALA A 36 -0.99 4.72 9.45
C ALA A 36 0.21 4.06 8.77
N TRP A 37 0.15 3.97 7.44
CA TRP A 37 1.20 3.49 6.56
C TRP A 37 1.12 4.27 5.25
N ILE A 38 2.18 4.21 4.45
CA ILE A 38 2.28 4.93 3.18
C ILE A 38 2.71 3.96 2.06
N THR A 39 2.22 4.16 0.84
CA THR A 39 2.71 3.37 -0.30
C THR A 39 4.03 3.90 -0.84
N GLU A 40 4.81 3.05 -1.50
CA GLU A 40 6.04 3.45 -2.20
C GLU A 40 5.80 4.60 -3.19
N GLU A 41 4.68 4.58 -3.92
CA GLU A 41 4.29 5.65 -4.85
C GLU A 41 4.01 6.98 -4.14
N GLN A 42 3.25 6.95 -3.04
CA GLN A 42 2.95 8.14 -2.25
C GLN A 42 4.23 8.72 -1.63
N LEU A 43 5.07 7.87 -1.05
CA LEU A 43 6.33 8.28 -0.45
C LEU A 43 7.29 8.84 -1.52
N ALA A 44 7.39 8.20 -2.67
CA ALA A 44 8.17 8.69 -3.81
C ALA A 44 7.73 10.10 -4.24
N GLY A 45 6.41 10.32 -4.39
CA GLY A 45 5.88 11.64 -4.74
C GLY A 45 6.20 12.71 -3.70
N ARG A 46 6.08 12.37 -2.40
CA ARG A 46 6.41 13.30 -1.30
C ARG A 46 7.90 13.64 -1.27
N ILE A 47 8.78 12.65 -1.44
CA ILE A 47 10.24 12.84 -1.47
C ILE A 47 10.66 13.71 -2.65
N GLN A 48 10.17 13.42 -3.86
CA GLN A 48 10.50 14.20 -5.06
C GLN A 48 10.02 15.65 -4.90
N SER A 49 8.82 15.85 -4.34
CA SER A 49 8.28 17.18 -4.05
C SER A 49 9.11 17.94 -3.01
N ALA A 50 9.54 17.27 -1.94
CA ALA A 50 10.32 17.89 -0.86
C ALA A 50 11.76 18.25 -1.30
N THR A 51 12.36 17.43 -2.16
CA THR A 51 13.76 17.61 -2.60
C THR A 51 13.89 18.41 -3.89
N GLY A 52 12.83 18.51 -4.70
CA GLY A 52 12.87 19.09 -6.04
C GLY A 52 13.65 18.26 -7.06
N ILE A 53 14.03 17.02 -6.72
CA ILE A 53 14.72 16.08 -7.59
C ILE A 53 13.69 15.04 -8.05
N SER A 54 13.30 15.11 -9.33
CA SER A 54 12.36 14.18 -9.95
C SER A 54 13.05 13.04 -10.69
N THR A 55 12.36 11.92 -10.87
CA THR A 55 12.76 10.84 -11.78
C THR A 55 11.55 10.19 -12.43
N ARG A 56 11.71 9.71 -13.66
CA ARG A 56 10.70 8.92 -14.38
C ARG A 56 10.83 7.42 -14.15
N GLN A 57 11.78 7.00 -13.31
CA GLN A 57 11.94 5.59 -12.95
C GLN A 57 10.82 5.16 -12.01
N ASP A 58 10.36 3.94 -12.17
CA ASP A 58 9.37 3.34 -11.28
C ASP A 58 9.90 3.32 -9.84
N ALA A 59 9.00 3.60 -8.89
CA ALA A 59 9.35 3.72 -7.47
C ALA A 59 10.07 2.45 -6.95
N ASP A 60 9.58 1.27 -7.33
CA ASP A 60 10.15 -0.04 -7.01
C ASP A 60 11.66 -0.16 -7.32
N GLU A 61 12.17 0.56 -8.34
CA GLU A 61 13.58 0.48 -8.74
C GLU A 61 14.55 1.16 -7.76
N TRP A 62 14.10 2.20 -7.06
CA TRP A 62 14.99 3.05 -6.26
C TRP A 62 14.56 3.17 -4.79
N MET A 63 13.28 2.98 -4.48
CA MET A 63 12.75 3.06 -3.12
C MET A 63 13.42 2.07 -2.18
N GLY A 64 13.72 0.85 -2.63
CA GLY A 64 14.41 -0.15 -1.79
C GLY A 64 15.77 0.33 -1.27
N THR A 65 16.51 1.11 -2.08
CA THR A 65 17.81 1.69 -1.70
C THR A 65 17.63 2.84 -0.71
N VAL A 66 16.64 3.70 -0.95
CA VAL A 66 16.30 4.81 -0.05
C VAL A 66 15.84 4.29 1.32
N LEU A 67 14.92 3.32 1.34
CA LEU A 67 14.42 2.67 2.56
C LEU A 67 15.53 1.91 3.28
N GLY A 68 16.49 1.33 2.56
CA GLY A 68 17.70 0.74 3.16
C GLY A 68 18.52 1.76 3.95
N LYS A 69 18.71 2.96 3.41
CA LYS A 69 19.41 4.05 4.13
C LYS A 69 18.62 4.57 5.33
N VAL A 70 17.30 4.70 5.21
CA VAL A 70 16.43 5.10 6.34
C VAL A 70 16.51 4.08 7.46
N ALA A 71 16.47 2.78 7.13
CA ALA A 71 16.59 1.73 8.14
C ALA A 71 17.94 1.75 8.87
N ALA A 72 19.03 1.95 8.13
CA ALA A 72 20.37 2.07 8.72
C ALA A 72 20.52 3.33 9.60
N ASP A 73 19.95 4.46 9.19
CA ASP A 73 19.94 5.69 10.01
C ASP A 73 19.11 5.49 11.30
N ALA A 74 17.92 4.89 11.20
CA ALA A 74 17.09 4.58 12.36
C ALA A 74 17.82 3.65 13.36
N GLU A 75 18.46 2.59 12.85
CA GLU A 75 19.28 1.68 13.67
C GLU A 75 20.43 2.43 14.37
N SER A 76 21.13 3.32 13.66
CA SER A 76 22.22 4.12 14.24
C SER A 76 21.75 5.08 15.35
N ARG A 77 20.47 5.46 15.35
CA ARG A 77 19.83 6.30 16.38
C ARG A 77 19.21 5.52 17.51
N GLY A 78 19.18 4.18 17.44
CA GLY A 78 18.41 3.35 18.37
C GLY A 78 16.88 3.54 18.22
N GLU A 79 16.43 4.01 17.05
CA GLU A 79 15.02 4.22 16.73
C GLU A 79 14.39 2.94 16.12
N PRO A 80 13.07 2.78 16.22
CA PRO A 80 12.38 1.68 15.54
C PRO A 80 12.50 1.83 14.02
N ARG A 81 12.41 0.70 13.31
CA ARG A 81 12.58 0.62 11.85
C ARG A 81 11.46 1.37 11.12
N LEU A 82 11.67 2.66 10.85
CA LEU A 82 10.74 3.54 10.12
C LEU A 82 10.36 3.00 8.73
N ALA A 83 11.29 2.29 8.07
CA ALA A 83 11.04 1.69 6.76
C ALA A 83 9.88 0.68 6.76
N SER A 84 9.48 0.13 7.92
CA SER A 84 8.31 -0.75 8.06
C SER A 84 6.96 -0.08 7.77
N LEU A 85 6.89 1.26 7.81
CA LEU A 85 5.69 2.05 7.52
C LEU A 85 5.43 2.21 6.02
N CYS A 86 6.44 1.94 5.18
CA CYS A 86 6.30 1.94 3.73
C CYS A 86 5.90 0.55 3.24
N VAL A 87 4.88 0.50 2.40
CA VAL A 87 4.40 -0.75 1.77
C VAL A 87 4.33 -0.61 0.26
N ARG A 88 4.34 -1.74 -0.43
CA ARG A 88 4.17 -1.79 -1.88
C ARG A 88 2.73 -1.45 -2.28
N ALA A 89 2.47 -1.32 -3.57
CA ALA A 89 1.14 -1.07 -4.11
C ALA A 89 0.10 -2.16 -3.72
N ASP A 90 0.53 -3.41 -3.55
CA ASP A 90 -0.33 -4.52 -3.08
C ASP A 90 -0.49 -4.58 -1.55
N LEU A 91 0.01 -3.55 -0.86
CA LEU A 91 0.03 -3.39 0.59
C LEU A 91 0.88 -4.43 1.33
N SER A 92 1.77 -5.13 0.63
CA SER A 92 2.76 -6.00 1.25
C SER A 92 4.03 -5.25 1.65
N VAL A 93 4.78 -5.83 2.58
CA VAL A 93 6.14 -5.41 2.90
C VAL A 93 7.08 -5.89 1.80
N GLY A 94 7.88 -4.96 1.26
CA GLY A 94 8.82 -5.28 0.19
C GLY A 94 9.97 -6.21 0.60
N ASP A 95 10.70 -6.68 -0.40
CA ASP A 95 11.94 -7.45 -0.23
C ASP A 95 13.13 -6.58 -0.60
N HIS A 96 13.53 -5.70 0.32
CA HIS A 96 14.63 -4.76 0.11
C HIS A 96 15.45 -4.61 1.40
N PRO A 97 16.67 -4.05 1.34
CA PRO A 97 17.55 -3.95 2.51
C PRO A 97 16.96 -3.20 3.72
N GLY A 98 15.97 -2.34 3.49
CA GLY A 98 15.24 -1.62 4.54
C GLY A 98 14.12 -2.42 5.21
N ALA A 99 13.66 -3.51 4.58
CA ALA A 99 12.57 -4.32 5.08
C ALA A 99 12.94 -5.05 6.38
N ALA A 100 11.93 -5.45 7.14
CA ALA A 100 12.12 -6.28 8.31
C ALA A 100 12.74 -7.65 7.92
N PRO A 101 13.64 -8.21 8.73
CA PRO A 101 14.20 -9.54 8.46
C PRO A 101 13.11 -10.62 8.56
N GLY A 102 13.21 -11.66 7.73
CA GLY A 102 12.31 -12.80 7.81
C GLY A 102 12.47 -13.78 6.65
N ALA A 103 12.55 -15.08 6.96
CA ALA A 103 12.74 -16.13 5.97
C ALA A 103 11.53 -16.33 5.02
N THR A 104 10.34 -15.86 5.42
CA THR A 104 9.11 -15.93 4.62
C THR A 104 8.44 -14.57 4.57
N VAL A 105 7.61 -14.36 3.54
CA VAL A 105 6.79 -13.13 3.43
C VAL A 105 5.95 -12.93 4.69
N GLN A 106 5.34 -13.99 5.23
CA GLN A 106 4.52 -13.89 6.43
C GLN A 106 5.35 -13.53 7.68
N ALA A 107 6.59 -14.00 7.79
CA ALA A 107 7.48 -13.61 8.89
C ALA A 107 7.84 -12.13 8.79
N ARG A 108 8.18 -11.64 7.58
CA ARG A 108 8.47 -10.22 7.32
C ARG A 108 7.29 -9.31 7.65
N GLU A 109 6.08 -9.70 7.25
CA GLU A 109 4.85 -8.96 7.57
C GLU A 109 4.60 -8.85 9.08
N ARG A 110 4.85 -9.93 9.81
CA ARG A 110 4.66 -9.98 11.26
C ARG A 110 5.66 -9.06 11.97
N GLN A 111 6.93 -9.16 11.59
CA GLN A 111 7.97 -8.28 12.14
C GLN A 111 7.72 -6.82 11.78
N ALA A 112 7.31 -6.53 10.54
CA ALA A 112 6.96 -5.17 10.15
C ALA A 112 5.76 -4.62 10.96
N ALA A 113 4.78 -5.44 11.30
CA ALA A 113 3.67 -5.01 12.16
C ALA A 113 4.15 -4.64 13.58
N GLU A 114 5.13 -5.36 14.12
CA GLU A 114 5.76 -5.04 15.41
C GLU A 114 6.58 -3.74 15.31
N ASP A 115 7.38 -3.61 14.25
CA ASP A 115 8.20 -2.42 13.99
C ASP A 115 7.34 -1.16 13.83
N ARG A 116 6.20 -1.24 13.13
CA ARG A 116 5.25 -0.13 12.99
C ARG A 116 4.67 0.28 14.34
N LEU A 117 4.28 -0.68 15.19
CA LEU A 117 3.80 -0.38 16.54
C LEU A 117 4.87 0.32 17.37
N ALA A 118 6.12 -0.11 17.26
CA ALA A 118 7.24 0.55 17.91
C ALA A 118 7.44 1.98 17.38
N CYS A 119 7.28 2.21 16.07
CA CYS A 119 7.29 3.56 15.48
C CYS A 119 6.20 4.44 16.07
N TYR A 120 4.94 3.97 16.11
CA TYR A 120 3.83 4.76 16.67
C TYR A 120 4.08 5.15 18.13
N ARG A 121 4.65 4.25 18.92
CA ARG A 121 5.03 4.50 20.32
C ARG A 121 6.16 5.53 20.43
N ALA A 122 7.19 5.41 19.59
CA ALA A 122 8.36 6.27 19.64
C ALA A 122 8.08 7.71 19.16
N PHE A 123 7.21 7.87 18.16
CA PHE A 123 6.96 9.15 17.49
C PHE A 123 5.64 9.82 17.90
N GLY A 124 5.09 9.42 19.05
CA GLY A 124 4.03 10.18 19.73
C GLY A 124 2.63 10.02 19.14
N ALA A 125 2.34 8.90 18.46
CA ALA A 125 0.99 8.61 18.02
C ALA A 125 0.02 8.52 19.21
N THR A 126 -1.22 8.95 18.98
CA THR A 126 -2.30 8.71 19.96
C THR A 126 -2.66 7.23 19.93
N LEU A 127 -2.22 6.49 20.94
CA LEU A 127 -2.47 5.06 21.07
C LEU A 127 -3.76 4.77 21.85
N PRO A 128 -4.41 3.62 21.61
CA PRO A 128 -5.48 3.14 22.48
C PRO A 128 -4.98 2.93 23.93
N ALA A 129 -5.91 2.86 24.88
CA ALA A 129 -5.58 2.72 26.31
C ALA A 129 -4.76 1.45 26.65
N ASP A 130 -4.85 0.39 25.84
CA ASP A 130 -4.04 -0.82 25.97
C ASP A 130 -2.64 -0.71 25.34
N GLY A 131 -2.26 0.48 24.84
CA GLY A 131 -0.97 0.75 24.21
C GLY A 131 -0.88 0.28 22.76
N GLY A 132 -2.01 -0.13 22.16
CA GLY A 132 -2.10 -0.60 20.78
C GLY A 132 -1.51 -1.99 20.56
N ARG A 133 -1.88 -2.60 19.43
CA ARG A 133 -1.41 -3.93 19.00
C ARG A 133 -0.78 -3.88 17.62
N PRO A 134 0.14 -4.81 17.29
CA PRO A 134 0.69 -4.92 15.93
C PRO A 134 -0.42 -5.17 14.91
N GLN A 135 -0.44 -4.40 13.83
CA GLN A 135 -1.45 -4.52 12.78
C GLN A 135 -0.80 -4.94 11.47
N LEU A 136 -1.29 -6.05 10.90
CA LEU A 136 -0.98 -6.41 9.52
C LEU A 136 -1.66 -5.41 8.59
N THR A 137 -1.01 -5.11 7.47
CA THR A 137 -1.66 -4.34 6.42
C THR A 137 -2.80 -5.15 5.79
N PRO A 138 -3.90 -4.51 5.38
CA PRO A 138 -4.97 -5.21 4.68
C PRO A 138 -4.43 -5.63 3.32
N ARG A 139 -4.07 -6.90 3.12
CA ARG A 139 -3.74 -7.39 1.79
C ARG A 139 -4.97 -7.21 0.90
N THR A 140 -4.86 -6.39 -0.14
CA THR A 140 -5.86 -6.36 -1.20
C THR A 140 -5.70 -7.60 -2.07
N SER A 141 -6.33 -8.71 -1.67
CA SER A 141 -6.91 -9.56 -2.71
C SER A 141 -8.01 -8.74 -3.38
N ALA A 142 -7.96 -8.62 -4.70
CA ALA A 142 -8.89 -7.78 -5.46
C ALA A 142 -10.36 -7.98 -5.03
N ALA A 143 -11.09 -6.85 -5.01
CA ALA A 143 -12.52 -6.69 -4.77
C ALA A 143 -13.03 -6.79 -3.31
N ARG A 144 -12.76 -5.75 -2.52
CA ARG A 144 -13.79 -5.18 -1.63
C ARG A 144 -13.71 -3.65 -1.72
N PRO A 145 -14.79 -2.94 -2.06
CA PRO A 145 -14.75 -1.49 -2.15
C PRO A 145 -14.35 -0.90 -0.79
N PRO A 146 -13.52 0.16 -0.77
CA PRO A 146 -12.94 0.67 0.48
C PRO A 146 -14.06 1.12 1.41
N ALA A 147 -14.05 0.57 2.63
CA ALA A 147 -14.72 1.19 3.75
C ALA A 147 -14.06 2.55 3.93
N ARG A 148 -14.74 3.61 3.48
CA ARG A 148 -14.36 5.01 3.66
C ARG A 148 -13.85 5.20 5.09
N GLN A 149 -12.60 5.61 5.24
CA GLN A 149 -12.12 6.29 6.43
C GLN A 149 -13.12 7.41 6.73
N ARG A 150 -13.96 7.20 7.74
CA ARG A 150 -14.90 8.19 8.24
C ARG A 150 -14.13 9.12 9.15
N THR A 151 -13.62 10.20 8.57
CA THR A 151 -13.52 11.47 9.29
C THR A 151 -14.90 11.79 9.86
N THR A 152 -15.06 11.62 11.18
CA THR A 152 -16.29 11.97 11.88
C THR A 152 -16.38 13.48 12.03
N THR A 153 -16.87 14.14 10.99
CA THR A 153 -17.61 15.40 11.14
C THR A 153 -19.06 15.16 10.77
N ARG A 154 -19.92 15.54 11.70
CA ARG A 154 -21.37 15.39 11.72
C ARG A 154 -22.03 16.19 10.60
N ARG A 155 -22.78 15.50 9.73
CA ARG A 155 -24.05 16.02 9.19
C ARG A 155 -24.92 14.85 8.72
N GLU A 156 -26.10 14.77 9.31
CA GLU A 156 -27.15 13.80 8.97
C GLU A 156 -27.86 14.26 7.68
N PRO A 157 -28.09 13.36 6.72
CA PRO A 157 -29.21 13.49 5.80
C PRO A 157 -30.16 12.29 5.89
N ALA A 158 -31.44 12.62 5.86
CA ALA A 158 -32.57 11.70 5.87
C ALA A 158 -32.65 10.84 4.60
N ARG A 159 -33.14 9.60 4.81
CA ARG A 159 -33.84 8.65 3.89
C ARG A 159 -33.41 8.58 2.42
N ALA A 160 -33.02 7.36 2.02
CA ALA A 160 -33.58 6.71 0.82
C ALA A 160 -33.52 5.18 0.95
N ALA A 161 -34.56 4.51 0.47
CA ALA A 161 -34.82 3.09 0.60
C ALA A 161 -33.82 2.21 -0.19
N ARG A 162 -33.58 0.99 0.32
CA ARG A 162 -32.89 -0.11 -0.39
C ARG A 162 -33.70 -0.50 -1.63
N PRO A 163 -33.12 -0.55 -2.84
CA PRO A 163 -33.68 -1.37 -3.91
C PRO A 163 -33.44 -2.86 -3.59
N ALA A 164 -34.44 -3.69 -3.88
CA ALA A 164 -34.32 -5.14 -3.84
C ALA A 164 -33.31 -5.63 -4.91
N PRO A 165 -32.59 -6.74 -4.68
CA PRO A 165 -31.77 -7.34 -5.72
C PRO A 165 -32.67 -7.87 -6.83
N THR A 166 -32.62 -7.24 -8.00
CA THR A 166 -33.16 -7.78 -9.25
C THR A 166 -32.44 -9.08 -9.56
N GLY A 167 -33.22 -10.14 -9.80
CA GLY A 167 -32.71 -11.48 -10.10
C GLY A 167 -31.72 -11.45 -11.26
N GLY A 168 -30.45 -11.71 -10.95
CA GLY A 168 -29.41 -11.95 -11.94
C GLY A 168 -29.67 -13.29 -12.62
N MET A 169 -29.63 -13.29 -13.94
CA MET A 169 -29.74 -14.50 -14.75
C MET A 169 -28.57 -15.43 -14.40
N ARG A 170 -28.83 -16.71 -14.10
CA ARG A 170 -27.78 -17.69 -13.83
C ARG A 170 -26.89 -17.82 -15.07
N GLU A 171 -25.58 -17.80 -14.91
CA GLU A 171 -24.61 -17.97 -15.99
C GLU A 171 -24.01 -19.38 -15.94
N VAL A 172 -23.71 -19.95 -17.12
CA VAL A 172 -23.08 -21.25 -17.30
C VAL A 172 -22.03 -21.17 -18.41
N THR A 173 -20.97 -21.96 -18.28
CA THR A 173 -19.93 -22.05 -19.32
C THR A 173 -20.30 -23.11 -20.35
N CYS A 174 -20.39 -22.72 -21.62
CA CYS A 174 -20.58 -23.67 -22.72
C CYS A 174 -19.33 -24.55 -22.87
N THR A 175 -19.47 -25.87 -22.89
CA THR A 175 -18.31 -26.78 -23.04
C THR A 175 -17.82 -26.94 -24.47
N ALA A 176 -18.58 -26.46 -25.47
CA ALA A 176 -18.20 -26.51 -26.87
C ALA A 176 -17.37 -25.30 -27.31
N CYS A 177 -17.77 -24.08 -26.92
CA CYS A 177 -17.06 -22.83 -27.27
C CYS A 177 -16.42 -22.12 -26.09
N PHE A 178 -16.52 -22.66 -24.86
CA PHE A 178 -15.90 -22.15 -23.63
C PHE A 178 -16.31 -20.73 -23.21
N MET A 179 -17.37 -20.18 -23.79
CA MET A 179 -17.92 -18.87 -23.42
C MET A 179 -18.86 -18.97 -22.22
N VAL A 180 -18.79 -17.98 -21.33
CA VAL A 180 -19.76 -17.80 -20.24
C VAL A 180 -21.00 -17.14 -20.83
N VAL A 181 -22.12 -17.87 -20.77
CA VAL A 181 -23.40 -17.46 -21.36
C VAL A 181 -24.52 -17.58 -20.33
N PRO A 182 -25.66 -16.89 -20.52
CA PRO A 182 -26.83 -17.09 -19.68
C PRO A 182 -27.31 -18.55 -19.77
N ALA A 183 -27.70 -19.14 -18.64
CA ALA A 183 -28.25 -20.48 -18.58
C ALA A 183 -29.53 -20.58 -19.43
N ALA A 184 -29.46 -21.38 -20.48
CA ALA A 184 -30.52 -21.65 -21.43
C ALA A 184 -30.38 -23.11 -21.92
N ALA A 185 -31.36 -23.61 -22.68
CA ALA A 185 -31.28 -24.96 -23.23
C ALA A 185 -30.14 -25.11 -24.26
N THR A 186 -29.82 -24.05 -25.00
CA THR A 186 -28.77 -24.02 -26.03
C THR A 186 -27.94 -22.75 -25.95
N CYS A 187 -26.67 -22.86 -26.35
CA CYS A 187 -25.74 -21.75 -26.42
C CYS A 187 -26.15 -20.80 -27.56
N ARG A 188 -26.37 -19.53 -27.25
CA ARG A 188 -26.73 -18.52 -28.27
C ARG A 188 -25.64 -18.28 -29.33
N GLU A 189 -24.39 -18.62 -29.00
CA GLU A 189 -23.23 -18.31 -29.84
C GLU A 189 -22.91 -19.45 -30.82
N CYS A 190 -23.06 -20.72 -30.41
CA CYS A 190 -22.72 -21.88 -31.23
C CYS A 190 -23.87 -22.88 -31.45
N GLY A 191 -25.00 -22.73 -30.77
CA GLY A 191 -26.19 -23.57 -30.94
C GLY A 191 -26.19 -24.91 -30.17
N GLU A 192 -25.08 -25.30 -29.55
CA GLU A 192 -24.97 -26.56 -28.79
C GLU A 192 -25.74 -26.52 -27.45
N PRO A 193 -26.26 -27.66 -26.95
CA PRO A 193 -26.99 -27.71 -25.69
C PRO A 193 -26.05 -27.41 -24.50
N LEU A 194 -26.55 -26.62 -23.54
CA LEU A 194 -25.79 -26.27 -22.35
C LEU A 194 -26.05 -27.29 -21.24
N PRO A 195 -25.04 -27.61 -20.39
CA PRO A 195 -25.27 -28.39 -19.18
C PRO A 195 -26.16 -27.57 -18.25
N VAL A 196 -27.37 -28.06 -17.96
CA VAL A 196 -28.30 -27.46 -16.99
C VAL A 196 -27.80 -27.57 -15.55
#